data_AF-A0A7V6W538-F1
#
_entry.id   AF-A0A7V6W538-F1
#
_cell.length_a   1.000
_cell.length_b   1.000
_cell.length_c   1.000
_cell.angle_alpha   90.00
_cell.angle_beta   90.00
_cell.angle_gamma   90.00
#
_symmetry.space_group_name_H-M   'P 1'
#
loop_
_entity.id
_entity.type
_entity.pdbx_description
1 polymer ?
#
loop_
_entity_poly.entity_id
_entity_poly.type
_entity_poly.pdbx_seq_one_letter_code
_entity_poly.pdbx_strand_id
1 'polypeptide(L)'
;MEEDFKDVEVAKSLAQWYFTLHENGTSVSELDTLYFEYDSITEENLKILIQKFPEANELFQYVLTRYDRLHELIYKPSFTLTYNDFHWANFVVRKDKKAAMMFDFNLMGKGYRFSDFRNVYWFISKEAKTAFDDEYRRLYEKSMDISALKKSD
;
A
#
# COMPACT_ATOMS: atom_id res chain seq x y z
N MET A 1 1.34 11.17 -20.53
CA MET A 1 1.57 10.02 -19.64
C MET A 1 2.75 10.26 -18.72
N GLU A 2 3.98 10.39 -19.22
CA GLU A 2 5.15 10.63 -18.34
C GLU A 2 5.12 12.01 -17.63
N GLU A 3 4.45 13.00 -18.21
CA GLU A 3 4.28 14.31 -17.54
C GLU A 3 3.16 14.29 -16.48
N ASP A 4 2.21 13.37 -16.60
CA ASP A 4 1.01 13.36 -15.74
C ASP A 4 1.37 13.00 -14.29
N PHE A 5 2.41 12.19 -14.06
CA PHE A 5 2.87 11.86 -12.70
C PHE A 5 3.65 12.97 -12.01
N LYS A 6 4.04 14.03 -12.74
CA LYS A 6 4.66 15.23 -12.15
C LYS A 6 3.62 16.29 -11.80
N ASP A 7 2.37 16.08 -12.20
CA ASP A 7 1.28 17.01 -11.97
C ASP A 7 0.67 16.83 -10.57
N VAL A 8 0.62 17.94 -9.83
CA VAL A 8 0.09 18.02 -8.47
C VAL A 8 -1.39 17.63 -8.39
N GLU A 9 -2.20 17.97 -9.39
CA GLU A 9 -3.64 17.64 -9.41
C GLU A 9 -3.87 16.15 -9.70
N VAL A 10 -3.00 15.54 -10.52
CA VAL A 10 -3.01 14.09 -10.73
C VAL A 10 -2.64 13.36 -9.45
N ALA A 11 -1.61 13.81 -8.74
CA ALA A 11 -1.19 13.23 -7.47
C ALA A 11 -2.32 13.28 -6.40
N LYS A 12 -3.07 14.38 -6.32
CA LYS A 12 -4.25 14.48 -5.45
C LYS A 12 -5.36 13.51 -5.88
N SER A 13 -5.61 13.37 -7.18
CA SER A 13 -6.60 12.41 -7.70
C SER A 13 -6.22 10.96 -7.38
N LEU A 14 -4.93 10.63 -7.47
CA LEU A 14 -4.40 9.33 -7.03
C LEU A 14 -4.59 9.14 -5.53
N ALA A 15 -4.28 10.14 -4.70
CA ALA A 15 -4.48 10.06 -3.25
C ALA A 15 -5.95 9.80 -2.90
N GLN A 16 -6.89 10.45 -3.58
CA GLN A 16 -8.33 10.22 -3.41
C GLN A 16 -8.74 8.79 -3.81
N TRP A 17 -8.19 8.28 -4.91
CA TRP A 17 -8.46 6.91 -5.35
C TRP A 17 -7.94 5.88 -4.34
N TYR A 18 -6.68 6.01 -3.91
CA TYR A 18 -6.06 5.12 -2.91
C TYR A 18 -6.80 5.19 -1.58
N PHE A 19 -7.15 6.39 -1.12
CA PHE A 19 -7.93 6.55 0.10
C PHE A 19 -9.28 5.81 0.00
N THR A 20 -9.99 5.97 -1.11
CA THR A 20 -11.28 5.30 -1.33
C THR A 20 -11.12 3.77 -1.35
N LEU A 21 -10.10 3.26 -2.03
CA LEU A 21 -9.76 1.83 -2.02
C LEU A 21 -9.51 1.34 -0.58
N HIS A 22 -8.66 2.04 0.16
CA HIS A 22 -8.25 1.66 1.50
C HIS A 22 -9.36 1.76 2.55
N GLU A 23 -10.29 2.71 2.44
CA GLU A 23 -11.43 2.79 3.36
C GLU A 23 -12.41 1.66 3.08
N ASN A 24 -12.81 1.48 1.82
CA ASN A 24 -13.76 0.42 1.44
C ASN A 24 -13.15 -0.98 1.68
N GLY A 25 -11.85 -1.13 1.46
CA GLY A 25 -11.11 -2.36 1.66
C GLY A 25 -11.13 -2.91 3.09
N THR A 26 -11.34 -2.05 4.10
CA THR A 26 -11.46 -2.51 5.49
C THR A 26 -12.74 -3.31 5.76
N SER A 27 -13.74 -3.19 4.87
CA SER A 27 -15.04 -3.85 4.99
C SER A 27 -15.20 -5.10 4.12
N VAL A 28 -14.15 -5.49 3.38
CA VAL A 28 -14.18 -6.68 2.52
C VAL A 28 -14.17 -7.93 3.40
N SER A 29 -15.24 -8.72 3.36
CA SER A 29 -15.41 -9.92 4.20
C SER A 29 -14.38 -11.02 3.94
N GLU A 30 -13.88 -11.10 2.71
CA GLU A 30 -12.96 -12.15 2.24
C GLU A 30 -11.51 -11.65 2.17
N LEU A 31 -11.20 -10.51 2.81
CA LEU A 31 -9.89 -9.87 2.74
C LEU A 31 -8.74 -10.83 3.06
N ASP A 32 -8.94 -11.71 4.05
CA ASP A 32 -7.93 -12.68 4.47
C ASP A 32 -7.68 -13.82 3.48
N THR A 33 -8.55 -14.00 2.48
CA THR A 33 -8.37 -14.98 1.40
C THR A 33 -7.62 -14.42 0.20
N LEU A 34 -7.43 -13.10 0.15
CA LEU A 34 -6.74 -12.44 -0.94
C LEU A 34 -5.22 -12.55 -0.79
N TYR A 35 -4.52 -12.35 -1.91
CA TYR A 35 -3.06 -12.27 -1.93
C TYR A 35 -2.51 -11.34 -0.85
N PHE A 36 -1.48 -11.77 -0.13
CA PHE A 36 -0.73 -10.94 0.81
C PHE A 36 0.76 -11.16 0.60
N GLU A 37 1.50 -10.12 0.20
CA GLU A 37 2.93 -10.23 -0.14
C GLU A 37 3.76 -10.91 0.96
N TYR A 38 3.44 -10.58 2.22
CA TYR A 38 4.18 -11.05 3.39
C TYR A 38 3.92 -12.53 3.74
N ASP A 39 2.93 -13.20 3.12
CA ASP A 39 2.76 -14.66 3.20
C ASP A 39 3.99 -15.40 2.65
N SER A 40 4.76 -14.74 1.78
CA SER A 40 6.03 -15.28 1.27
C SER A 40 7.13 -15.35 2.33
N ILE A 41 6.97 -14.68 3.48
CA ILE A 41 7.95 -14.69 4.57
C ILE A 41 7.69 -15.90 5.48
N THR A 42 8.23 -17.04 5.06
CA THR A 42 8.19 -18.31 5.80
C THR A 42 9.57 -18.74 6.24
N GLU A 43 9.67 -19.56 7.29
CA GLU A 43 10.95 -20.17 7.68
C GLU A 43 11.59 -20.94 6.52
N GLU A 44 10.78 -21.63 5.73
CA GLU A 44 11.26 -22.42 4.58
C GLU A 44 11.86 -21.51 3.50
N ASN A 45 11.17 -20.42 3.17
CA ASN A 45 11.71 -19.44 2.22
C ASN A 45 12.99 -18.77 2.75
N LEU A 46 13.09 -18.51 4.06
CA LEU A 46 14.33 -18.02 4.67
C LEU A 46 15.49 -19.03 4.55
N LYS A 47 15.22 -20.33 4.74
CA LYS A 47 16.22 -21.39 4.52
C LYS A 47 16.68 -21.46 3.06
N ILE A 48 15.76 -21.27 2.11
CA ILE A 48 16.10 -21.16 0.68
C ILE A 48 16.99 -19.93 0.42
N LEU A 49 16.70 -18.78 1.04
CA LEU A 49 17.53 -17.58 0.91
C LEU A 49 18.94 -17.79 1.45
N ILE A 50 19.12 -18.50 2.57
CA ILE A 50 20.44 -18.87 3.10
C ILE A 50 21.27 -19.64 2.07
N GLN A 51 20.64 -20.56 1.33
CA GLN A 51 21.33 -21.34 0.29
C GLN A 51 21.65 -20.49 -0.95
N LYS A 52 20.75 -19.57 -1.33
CA LYS A 52 20.91 -18.71 -2.52
C LYS A 52 21.90 -17.56 -2.30
N PHE A 53 22.01 -17.06 -1.08
CA PHE A 53 22.84 -15.90 -0.73
C PHE A 53 23.72 -16.21 0.48
N PRO A 54 24.76 -17.06 0.32
CA PRO A 54 25.64 -17.45 1.43
C PRO A 54 26.32 -16.26 2.12
N GLU A 55 26.57 -15.17 1.40
CA GLU A 55 27.13 -13.92 1.91
C GLU A 55 26.24 -13.22 2.94
N ALA A 56 24.93 -13.48 2.92
CA ALA A 56 23.95 -12.92 3.85
C ALA A 56 23.46 -13.97 4.88
N ASN A 57 24.14 -15.11 5.00
CA ASN A 57 23.74 -16.20 5.90
C ASN A 57 23.56 -15.73 7.35
N GLU A 58 24.48 -14.93 7.90
CA GLU A 58 24.37 -14.42 9.27
C GLU A 58 23.08 -13.62 9.49
N LEU A 59 22.70 -12.78 8.51
CA LEU A 59 21.46 -12.00 8.56
C LEU A 59 20.23 -12.92 8.54
N PHE A 60 20.17 -13.87 7.62
CA PHE A 60 19.01 -14.75 7.52
C PHE A 60 18.88 -15.69 8.72
N GLN A 61 19.99 -16.16 9.29
CA GLN A 61 19.98 -16.91 10.56
C GLN A 61 19.49 -16.04 11.72
N TYR A 62 19.93 -14.78 11.79
CA TYR A 62 19.45 -13.83 12.80
C TYR A 62 17.93 -13.60 12.70
N VAL A 63 17.40 -13.49 11.48
CA VAL A 63 15.96 -13.37 11.24
C VAL A 63 15.23 -14.66 11.59
N LEU A 64 15.74 -15.82 11.16
CA LEU A 64 15.13 -17.12 11.42
C LEU A 64 15.01 -17.42 12.92
N THR A 65 16.04 -17.11 13.71
CA THR A 65 16.01 -17.26 15.18
C THR A 65 14.98 -16.35 15.88
N ARG A 66 14.40 -15.38 15.16
CA ARG A 66 13.38 -14.44 15.65
C ARG A 66 12.11 -14.49 14.81
N TYR A 67 11.90 -15.57 14.06
CA TYR A 67 10.81 -15.67 13.11
C TYR A 67 9.45 -15.38 13.75
N ASP A 68 9.14 -15.99 14.90
CA ASP A 68 7.88 -15.75 15.62
C ASP A 68 7.64 -14.27 15.92
N ARG A 69 8.70 -13.56 16.33
CA ARG A 69 8.61 -12.12 16.62
C ARG A 69 8.41 -11.29 15.36
N LEU A 70 9.09 -11.65 14.26
CA LEU A 70 8.87 -11.01 12.96
C LEU A 70 7.43 -11.24 12.47
N HIS A 71 6.95 -12.48 12.57
CA HIS A 71 5.61 -12.86 12.20
C HIS A 71 4.58 -12.05 13.02
N GLU A 72 4.71 -12.00 14.35
CA GLU A 72 3.84 -11.17 15.20
C GLU A 72 3.82 -9.70 14.74
N LEU A 73 4.98 -9.13 14.41
CA LEU A 73 5.09 -7.73 13.96
C LEU A 73 4.43 -7.48 12.60
N ILE A 74 4.50 -8.45 11.68
CA ILE A 74 3.81 -8.40 10.39
C ILE A 74 2.29 -8.44 10.60
N TYR A 75 1.79 -9.33 11.45
CA TYR A 75 0.34 -9.52 11.58
C TYR A 75 -0.36 -8.61 12.59
N LYS A 76 0.38 -7.76 13.30
CA LYS A 76 -0.16 -6.84 14.31
C LYS A 76 -0.97 -5.65 13.76
N PRO A 77 -0.56 -4.96 12.68
CA PRO A 77 -1.29 -3.79 12.17
C PRO A 77 -2.63 -4.17 11.54
N SER A 78 -3.52 -3.20 11.40
CA SER A 78 -4.75 -3.36 10.61
C SER A 78 -4.45 -3.45 9.11
N PHE A 79 -5.17 -4.32 8.42
CA PHE A 79 -5.08 -4.51 6.97
C PHE A 79 -6.23 -3.85 6.22
N THR A 80 -6.03 -3.64 4.93
CA THR A 80 -7.08 -3.26 3.99
C THR A 80 -6.80 -3.86 2.60
N LEU A 81 -7.72 -3.68 1.66
CA LEU A 81 -7.50 -3.98 0.25
C LEU A 81 -6.47 -2.98 -0.31
N THR A 82 -5.43 -3.49 -0.94
CA THR A 82 -4.33 -2.73 -1.55
C THR A 82 -4.19 -3.09 -3.02
N TYR A 83 -3.70 -2.13 -3.80
CA TYR A 83 -3.45 -2.29 -5.23
C TYR A 83 -2.12 -3.02 -5.51
N ASN A 84 -1.10 -2.78 -4.69
CA ASN A 84 0.23 -3.40 -4.65
C ASN A 84 1.15 -3.19 -5.87
N ASP A 85 0.65 -2.71 -7.02
CA ASP A 85 1.44 -2.66 -8.26
C ASP A 85 1.39 -1.31 -8.97
N PHE A 86 1.64 -0.22 -8.23
CA PHE A 86 1.65 1.10 -8.86
C PHE A 86 2.78 1.21 -9.88
N HIS A 87 2.37 1.41 -11.14
CA HIS A 87 3.23 1.81 -12.23
C HIS A 87 2.52 2.91 -13.02
N TRP A 88 3.28 3.85 -13.62
CA TRP A 88 2.68 4.97 -14.38
C TRP A 88 1.86 4.50 -15.60
N ALA A 89 2.09 3.26 -16.05
CA ALA A 89 1.33 2.66 -17.14
C ALA A 89 0.00 2.03 -16.68
N ASN A 90 -0.24 1.88 -15.38
CA ASN A 90 -1.40 1.15 -14.85
C ASN A 90 -2.53 2.07 -14.38
N PHE A 91 -2.52 3.33 -14.84
CA PHE A 91 -3.57 4.27 -14.49
C PHE A 91 -3.92 5.19 -15.65
N VAL A 92 -5.18 5.63 -15.65
CA VAL A 92 -5.67 6.69 -16.53
C VAL A 92 -6.18 7.85 -15.70
N VAL A 93 -6.00 9.06 -16.22
CA VAL A 93 -6.53 10.29 -15.61
C VAL A 93 -7.55 10.90 -16.56
N ARG A 94 -8.64 11.41 -15.99
CA ARG A 94 -9.60 12.23 -16.73
C ARG A 94 -8.92 13.50 -17.25
N LYS A 95 -9.34 14.01 -18.41
CA LYS A 95 -8.73 15.19 -19.06
C LYS A 95 -8.67 16.45 -18.17
N ASP A 96 -9.60 16.59 -17.23
CA ASP A 96 -9.64 17.71 -16.27
C ASP A 96 -8.78 17.48 -15.01
N LYS A 97 -8.10 16.33 -14.92
CA LYS A 97 -7.22 15.92 -13.82
C LYS A 97 -7.91 15.81 -12.46
N LYS A 98 -9.24 15.66 -12.45
CA LYS A 98 -10.04 15.56 -11.21
C LYS A 98 -10.45 14.14 -10.85
N ALA A 99 -10.01 13.15 -11.62
CA ALA A 99 -10.24 11.75 -11.32
C ALA A 99 -9.14 10.89 -11.94
N ALA A 100 -8.71 9.88 -11.19
CA ALA A 100 -7.83 8.83 -11.67
C ALA A 100 -8.51 7.47 -11.48
N MET A 101 -8.15 6.52 -12.34
CA MET A 101 -8.59 5.14 -12.25
C MET A 101 -7.39 4.23 -12.50
N MET A 102 -7.16 3.29 -11.58
CA MET A 102 -6.21 2.20 -11.79
C MET A 102 -6.84 1.09 -12.61
N PHE A 103 -6.00 0.33 -13.31
CA PHE A 103 -6.35 -0.92 -13.97
C PHE A 103 -5.20 -1.92 -13.79
N ASP A 104 -5.31 -3.13 -14.33
CA ASP A 104 -4.36 -4.22 -14.08
C ASP A 104 -4.28 -4.60 -12.58
N PHE A 105 -5.31 -5.31 -12.11
CA PHE A 105 -5.50 -5.63 -10.69
C PHE A 105 -4.89 -6.99 -10.29
N ASN A 106 -3.92 -7.50 -11.06
CA ASN A 106 -3.40 -8.86 -10.87
C ASN A 106 -2.71 -9.08 -9.50
N LEU A 107 -2.18 -8.02 -8.89
CA LEU A 107 -1.56 -8.06 -7.56
C LEU A 107 -2.43 -7.45 -6.45
N MET A 108 -3.68 -7.08 -6.77
CA MET A 108 -4.61 -6.58 -5.76
C MET A 108 -4.80 -7.61 -4.65
N GLY A 109 -4.75 -7.17 -3.40
CA GLY A 109 -4.82 -8.09 -2.28
C GLY A 109 -4.94 -7.43 -0.93
N LYS A 110 -4.68 -8.19 0.13
CA LYS A 110 -4.55 -7.69 1.49
C LYS A 110 -3.21 -6.96 1.63
N GLY A 111 -3.17 -5.87 2.40
CA GLY A 111 -1.92 -5.19 2.67
C GLY A 111 -2.03 -4.02 3.64
N TYR A 112 -0.90 -3.35 3.86
CA TYR A 112 -0.83 -2.11 4.62
C TYR A 112 -1.05 -0.91 3.71
N ARG A 113 -1.88 0.04 4.16
CA ARG A 113 -2.09 1.34 3.50
C ARG A 113 -0.79 2.03 3.13
N PHE A 114 0.14 2.10 4.10
CA PHE A 114 1.42 2.78 3.93
C PHE A 114 2.32 2.09 2.91
N SER A 115 2.30 0.76 2.85
CA SER A 115 3.09 0.03 1.85
C SER A 115 2.59 0.32 0.45
N ASP A 116 1.26 0.29 0.27
CA ASP A 116 0.64 0.43 -1.04
C ASP A 116 0.86 1.80 -1.67
N PHE A 117 0.58 2.89 -0.95
CA PHE A 117 0.79 4.23 -1.52
C PHE A 117 2.29 4.61 -1.63
N ARG A 118 3.20 3.94 -0.90
CA ARG A 118 4.64 4.15 -1.06
C ARG A 118 5.12 3.75 -2.46
N ASN A 119 4.44 2.84 -3.14
CA ASN A 119 4.75 2.48 -4.52
C ASN A 119 4.61 3.69 -5.47
N VAL A 120 3.68 4.61 -5.17
CA VAL A 120 3.48 5.84 -5.94
C VAL A 120 4.72 6.74 -5.88
N TYR A 121 5.42 6.77 -4.75
CA TYR A 121 6.58 7.66 -4.54
C TYR A 121 7.75 7.38 -5.47
N TRP A 122 7.88 6.17 -6.01
CA TRP A 122 8.96 5.82 -6.92
C TRP A 122 8.86 6.54 -8.27
N PHE A 123 7.66 6.99 -8.65
CA PHE A 123 7.40 7.51 -9.98
C PHE A 123 7.06 9.00 -10.01
N ILE A 124 6.64 9.60 -8.89
CA ILE A 124 6.20 11.00 -8.85
C ILE A 124 7.31 11.97 -8.44
N SER A 125 7.17 13.25 -8.81
CA SER A 125 8.08 14.31 -8.36
C SER A 125 7.96 14.58 -6.86
N LYS A 126 8.91 15.34 -6.29
CA LYS A 126 8.87 15.73 -4.88
C LYS A 126 7.62 16.56 -4.56
N GLU A 127 7.25 17.48 -5.45
CA GLU A 127 6.09 18.35 -5.30
C GLU A 127 4.78 17.54 -5.38
N ALA A 128 4.69 16.62 -6.34
CA ALA A 128 3.56 15.71 -6.47
C ALA A 128 3.44 14.79 -5.24
N LYS A 129 4.57 14.31 -4.70
CA LYS A 129 4.59 13.52 -3.47
C LYS A 129 4.03 14.28 -2.28
N THR A 130 4.47 15.51 -2.04
CA THR A 130 3.92 16.34 -0.97
C THR A 130 2.41 16.53 -1.14
N ALA A 131 1.94 16.80 -2.36
CA ALA A 131 0.52 16.95 -2.63
C ALA A 131 -0.29 15.66 -2.42
N PHE A 132 0.26 14.50 -2.77
CA PHE A 132 -0.34 13.21 -2.48
C PHE A 132 -0.47 13.00 -0.97
N ASP A 133 0.61 13.21 -0.22
CA ASP A 133 0.67 13.01 1.22
C ASP A 133 -0.29 13.92 1.99
N ASP A 134 -0.33 15.20 1.61
CA ASP A 134 -1.21 16.19 2.21
C ASP A 134 -2.68 15.85 1.96
N GLU A 135 -3.03 15.46 0.73
CA GLU A 135 -4.41 15.11 0.38
C GLU A 135 -4.85 13.81 1.04
N TYR A 136 -4.02 12.77 1.03
CA TYR A 136 -4.32 11.50 1.68
C TYR A 136 -4.50 11.69 3.19
N ARG A 137 -3.61 12.46 3.83
CA ARG A 137 -3.72 12.81 5.25
C ARG A 137 -5.01 13.57 5.56
N ARG A 138 -5.31 14.62 4.78
CA ARG A 138 -6.53 15.42 4.96
C ARG A 138 -7.80 14.57 4.88
N LEU A 139 -7.85 13.60 3.97
CA LEU A 139 -8.98 12.68 3.84
C LEU A 139 -9.09 11.73 5.04
N TYR A 140 -7.97 11.21 5.51
CA TYR A 140 -7.91 10.31 6.65
C TYR A 140 -8.29 11.01 7.97
N GLU A 141 -7.79 12.22 8.21
CA GLU A 141 -8.19 13.03 9.36
C GLU A 141 -9.70 13.32 9.32
N LYS A 142 -10.22 13.72 8.15
CA LYS A 142 -11.65 13.96 7.96
C LYS A 142 -12.51 12.71 8.23
N SER A 143 -12.07 11.51 7.84
CA SER A 143 -12.85 10.29 8.11
C SER A 143 -12.86 9.92 9.59
N MET A 144 -11.76 10.17 10.30
CA MET A 144 -11.70 10.00 11.76
C MET A 144 -12.66 10.94 12.48
N ASP A 145 -12.72 12.23 12.09
CA ASP A 145 -13.65 13.20 12.69
C ASP A 145 -15.12 12.79 12.49
N ILE A 146 -15.48 12.33 11.30
CA ILE A 146 -16.83 11.81 11.01
C ILE A 146 -17.12 10.56 11.85
N SER A 147 -16.14 9.67 12.02
CA SER A 147 -16.30 8.47 12.86
C SER A 147 -16.51 8.81 14.33
N ALA A 148 -15.88 9.89 14.83
CA ALA A 148 -16.06 10.36 16.19
C ALA A 148 -17.48 10.90 16.43
N LEU A 149 -18.03 11.65 15.46
CA LEU A 149 -19.40 12.16 15.51
C LEU A 149 -20.47 11.05 15.53
N LYS A 150 -20.23 9.93 14.82
CA LYS A 150 -21.15 8.78 14.77
C LYS A 150 -21.16 7.93 16.04
N LYS A 151 -20.18 8.08 16.94
CA LYS A 151 -20.11 7.33 18.21
C LYS A 151 -20.82 8.03 19.38
N SER A 152 -21.32 9.24 19.15
CA SER A 152 -21.99 10.10 20.15
C SER A 152 -23.52 10.08 20.09
N ASP A 153 -24.10 9.30 19.18
CA ASP A 153 -25.55 9.03 19.05
C ASP A 153 -25.88 7.60 19.52
#